data_AF-A0A9W4SNG0-F1
#
_entry.id   AF-A0A9W4SNG0-F1
#
_cell.length_a   1.000
_cell.length_b   1.000
_cell.length_c   1.000
_cell.angle_alpha   90.00
_cell.angle_beta   90.00
_cell.angle_gamma   90.00
#
_symmetry.space_group_name_H-M   'P 1'
#
loop_
_entity.id
_entity.type
_entity.pdbx_description
1 polymer ?
#
loop_
_entity_poly.entity_id
_entity_poly.type
_entity_poly.pdbx_seq_one_letter_code
_entity_poly.pdbx_strand_id
1 'polypeptide(L)'
;MTYNRLCFIYILIHLLIRIESFTPEVRHAHSSVLVGNKLYIFGGKNETAYTNEVFYLDVSQQFDTGLPPWTDLTLNSGIGFRSGWSTTVALNDDNDDPTIFLIGGFMFDKYSDKDAFTSLVHRFNPKFGQWDALIISGKEPDRRRDIQAVADDSGKI
;
A
#
# COMPACT_ATOMS: atom_id res chain seq x y z
N MET A 1 23.76 20.28 -36.10
CA MET A 1 22.34 20.67 -35.88
C MET A 1 21.49 19.58 -35.22
N THR A 2 21.91 18.31 -35.21
CA THR A 2 21.19 17.16 -34.65
C THR A 2 21.30 17.05 -33.11
N TYR A 3 22.44 17.41 -32.51
CA TYR A 3 22.65 17.35 -31.05
C TYR A 3 21.69 18.23 -30.26
N ASN A 4 21.48 19.48 -30.71
CA ASN A 4 20.55 20.41 -30.07
C ASN A 4 19.09 19.93 -30.14
N ARG A 5 18.72 19.17 -31.18
CA ARG A 5 17.38 18.56 -31.28
C ARG A 5 17.20 17.40 -30.29
N LEU A 6 18.23 16.57 -30.11
CA LEU A 6 18.19 15.48 -29.13
C LEU A 6 18.14 16.02 -27.68
N CYS A 7 18.93 17.04 -27.36
CA CYS A 7 18.83 17.73 -26.06
C CYS A 7 17.45 18.37 -25.85
N PHE A 8 16.90 19.02 -26.88
CA PHE A 8 15.58 19.64 -26.77
C PHE A 8 14.47 18.61 -26.58
N ILE A 9 14.54 17.46 -27.27
CA ILE A 9 13.60 16.35 -27.07
C ILE A 9 13.75 15.75 -25.66
N TYR A 10 14.98 15.59 -25.16
CA TYR A 10 15.23 15.10 -23.79
C TYR A 10 14.68 16.05 -22.72
N ILE A 11 14.95 17.36 -22.85
CA ILE A 11 14.42 18.40 -21.97
C ILE A 11 12.89 18.46 -22.07
N LEU A 12 12.33 18.35 -23.27
CA LEU A 12 10.88 18.34 -23.49
C LEU A 12 10.24 17.08 -22.91
N ILE A 13 10.89 15.91 -22.97
CA ILE A 13 10.43 14.68 -22.28
C ILE A 13 10.43 14.91 -20.77
N HIS A 14 11.48 15.50 -20.19
CA HIS A 14 11.51 15.84 -18.76
C HIS A 14 10.50 16.91 -18.36
N LEU A 15 10.15 17.85 -19.25
CA LEU A 15 9.11 18.86 -19.02
C LEU A 15 7.68 18.32 -19.24
N LEU A 16 7.50 17.36 -20.14
CA LEU A 16 6.23 16.69 -20.41
C LEU A 16 5.92 15.60 -19.38
N ILE A 17 6.95 15.01 -18.77
CA ILE A 17 6.83 14.27 -17.52
C ILE A 17 6.67 15.32 -16.41
N ARG A 18 5.49 15.95 -16.35
CA ARG A 18 5.01 16.40 -15.05
C ARG A 18 4.95 15.14 -14.20
N ILE A 19 5.92 14.96 -13.31
CA ILE A 19 5.79 14.05 -12.19
C ILE A 19 4.65 14.68 -11.37
N GLU A 20 3.42 14.23 -11.60
CA GLU A 20 2.33 14.56 -10.70
C GLU A 20 2.74 14.00 -9.33
N SER A 21 3.12 14.88 -8.41
CA SER A 21 3.42 14.43 -7.06
C SER A 21 2.09 14.06 -6.42
N PHE A 22 1.91 12.76 -6.16
CA PHE A 22 0.78 12.29 -5.41
C PHE A 22 0.84 12.86 -3.99
N THR A 23 -0.26 13.46 -3.53
CA THR A 23 -0.42 13.88 -2.13
C THR A 23 -1.65 13.15 -1.60
N PRO A 24 -1.50 12.20 -0.66
CA PRO A 24 -2.64 11.48 -0.12
C PRO A 24 -3.55 12.44 0.64
N GLU A 25 -4.85 12.28 0.46
CA GLU A 25 -5.84 13.01 1.25
C GLU A 25 -5.73 12.70 2.74
N VAL A 26 -6.21 13.64 3.56
CA VAL A 26 -6.38 13.45 5.00
C VAL A 26 -7.23 12.21 5.25
N ARG A 27 -6.76 11.33 6.13
CA ARG A 27 -7.38 10.03 6.39
C ARG A 27 -7.15 9.56 7.82
N HIS A 28 -8.02 8.66 8.27
CA HIS A 28 -7.84 7.89 9.50
C HIS A 28 -8.02 6.40 9.23
N ALA A 29 -7.70 5.55 10.22
CA ALA A 29 -7.89 4.09 10.15
C ALA A 29 -7.17 3.39 8.98
N HIS A 30 -6.13 4.00 8.41
CA HIS A 30 -5.23 3.34 7.47
C HIS A 30 -4.30 2.38 8.21
N SER A 31 -3.79 1.38 7.50
CA SER A 31 -2.71 0.53 8.01
C SER A 31 -1.38 0.98 7.43
N SER A 32 -0.28 0.70 8.14
CA SER A 32 1.06 1.03 7.66
C SER A 32 2.11 0.04 8.12
N VAL A 33 3.14 -0.15 7.30
CA VAL A 33 4.29 -1.00 7.63
C VAL A 33 5.54 -0.49 6.91
N LEU A 34 6.68 -0.52 7.60
CA LEU A 34 7.98 -0.22 7.02
C LEU A 34 8.59 -1.51 6.46
N VAL A 35 8.95 -1.50 5.18
CA VAL A 35 9.67 -2.60 4.51
C VAL A 35 10.90 -2.02 3.81
N GLY A 36 12.08 -2.44 4.27
CA GLY A 36 13.33 -1.79 3.90
C GLY A 36 13.27 -0.29 4.21
N ASN A 37 13.45 0.55 3.18
CA ASN A 37 13.36 2.00 3.30
C ASN A 37 12.03 2.58 2.84
N LYS A 38 10.97 1.76 2.67
CA LYS A 38 9.67 2.22 2.18
C LYS A 38 8.61 2.04 3.25
N LEU A 39 8.02 3.15 3.69
CA LEU A 39 6.85 3.16 4.56
C LEU A 39 5.60 3.04 3.68
N TYR A 40 5.01 1.84 3.64
CA TYR A 40 3.78 1.58 2.91
C TYR A 40 2.56 1.96 3.73
N ILE A 41 1.54 2.52 3.06
CA ILE A 41 0.24 2.89 3.62
C ILE A 41 -0.86 2.19 2.81
N PHE A 42 -1.85 1.65 3.50
CA PHE A 42 -2.94 0.86 2.92
C PHE A 42 -4.30 1.38 3.36
N GLY A 43 -5.15 1.73 2.38
CA GLY A 43 -6.54 2.13 2.58
C GLY A 43 -6.72 3.29 3.57
N GLY A 44 -7.65 3.08 4.51
CA GLY A 44 -8.12 4.10 5.44
C GLY A 44 -9.38 4.79 4.93
N LYS A 45 -9.89 5.73 5.72
CA LYS A 45 -11.08 6.52 5.39
C LYS A 45 -10.70 7.99 5.24
N ASN A 46 -10.93 8.53 4.04
CA ASN A 46 -10.86 9.97 3.78
C ASN A 46 -12.17 10.66 4.20
N GLU A 47 -12.40 11.91 3.79
CA GLU A 47 -13.63 12.64 4.14
C GLU A 47 -14.90 12.00 3.58
N THR A 48 -14.80 11.27 2.47
CA THR A 48 -15.94 10.74 1.73
C THR A 48 -16.19 9.25 1.98
N ALA A 49 -15.14 8.44 1.98
CA ALA A 49 -15.25 6.98 1.97
C ALA A 49 -13.98 6.27 2.45
N TYR A 50 -14.10 4.97 2.71
CA TYR A 50 -12.93 4.10 2.77
C TYR A 50 -12.26 4.07 1.39
N THR A 51 -10.96 3.84 1.35
CA THR A 51 -10.20 3.81 0.10
C THR A 51 -9.54 2.45 -0.08
N ASN A 52 -9.23 2.12 -1.34
CA ASN A 52 -8.44 0.95 -1.70
C ASN A 52 -7.01 1.34 -2.07
N GLU A 53 -6.59 2.54 -1.67
CA GLU A 53 -5.31 3.12 -2.09
C GLU A 53 -4.14 2.37 -1.46
N VAL A 54 -3.05 2.32 -2.22
CA VAL A 54 -1.77 1.78 -1.78
C VAL A 54 -0.70 2.76 -2.26
N PHE A 55 0.07 3.28 -1.33
CA PHE A 55 1.15 4.23 -1.63
C PHE A 55 2.25 4.08 -0.60
N TYR A 56 3.42 4.63 -0.90
CA TYR A 56 4.54 4.61 0.04
C TYR A 56 5.34 5.90 0.05
N LEU A 57 6.10 6.08 1.11
CA LEU A 57 7.16 7.08 1.24
C LEU A 57 8.51 6.37 1.33
N ASP A 58 9.43 6.74 0.45
CA ASP A 58 10.83 6.29 0.56
C ASP A 58 11.55 7.17 1.58
N VAL A 59 11.94 6.56 2.70
CA VAL A 59 12.60 7.22 3.83
C VAL A 59 14.12 7.05 3.81
N SER A 60 14.70 6.55 2.71
CA SER A 60 16.16 6.41 2.57
C SER A 60 16.90 7.74 2.47
N GLN A 61 16.21 8.82 2.09
CA GLN A 61 16.78 10.15 1.91
C GLN A 61 15.97 11.18 2.67
N GLN A 62 16.60 12.32 2.98
CA GLN A 62 15.93 13.46 3.57
C GLN A 62 14.99 14.10 2.54
N PHE A 63 13.80 14.48 2.97
CA PHE A 63 12.80 15.18 2.17
C PHE A 63 12.18 16.33 2.97
N ASP A 64 11.51 17.25 2.28
CA ASP A 64 10.70 18.29 2.91
C ASP A 64 9.45 17.68 3.53
N THR A 65 9.30 17.78 4.85
CA THR A 65 8.14 17.26 5.57
C THR A 65 6.83 17.97 5.22
N GLY A 66 6.90 19.19 4.66
CA GLY A 66 5.74 19.91 4.15
C GLY A 66 5.25 19.42 2.79
N LEU A 67 6.10 18.70 2.05
CA LEU A 67 5.75 18.12 0.75
C LEU A 67 6.45 16.76 0.56
N PRO A 68 6.07 15.72 1.33
CA PRO A 68 6.73 14.43 1.24
C PRO A 68 6.52 13.80 -0.15
N PRO A 69 7.56 13.17 -0.74
CA PRO A 69 7.50 12.60 -2.10
C PRO A 69 6.82 11.23 -2.10
N TRP A 70 5.50 11.21 -1.88
CA TRP A 70 4.72 9.98 -1.92
C TRP A 70 4.70 9.37 -3.32
N THR A 71 4.79 8.05 -3.39
CA THR A 71 4.59 7.27 -4.62
C THR A 71 3.26 6.55 -4.56
N ASP A 72 2.35 6.86 -5.48
CA ASP A 72 1.07 6.16 -5.62
C ASP A 72 1.23 4.87 -6.42
N LEU A 73 0.75 3.76 -5.84
CA LEU A 73 0.68 2.46 -6.48
C LEU A 73 -0.76 2.05 -6.81
N THR A 74 -1.75 2.85 -6.44
CA THR A 74 -3.18 2.47 -6.44
C THR A 74 -3.67 1.97 -7.80
N LEU A 75 -3.21 2.59 -8.90
CA LEU A 75 -3.61 2.21 -10.25
C LEU A 75 -3.26 0.74 -10.59
N ASN A 76 -2.09 0.27 -10.17
CA ASN A 76 -1.57 -1.05 -10.55
C ASN A 76 -1.59 -2.07 -9.41
N SER A 77 -1.66 -1.59 -8.16
CA SER A 77 -1.50 -2.39 -6.95
C SER A 77 -2.47 -1.99 -5.85
N GLY A 78 -3.55 -1.28 -6.18
CA GLY A 78 -4.61 -0.97 -5.23
C GLY A 78 -5.23 -2.24 -4.64
N ILE A 79 -5.69 -2.14 -3.40
CA ILE A 79 -6.36 -3.24 -2.71
C ILE A 79 -7.60 -3.66 -3.53
N GLY A 80 -7.93 -4.94 -3.52
CA GLY A 80 -9.13 -5.49 -4.17
C GLY A 80 -10.46 -4.96 -3.61
N PHE A 81 -10.43 -4.23 -2.50
CA PHE A 81 -11.58 -3.70 -1.76
C PHE A 81 -11.16 -2.41 -1.03
N ARG A 82 -12.12 -1.60 -0.59
CA ARG A 82 -11.86 -0.43 0.27
C ARG A 82 -11.64 -0.92 1.70
N SER A 83 -10.51 -0.55 2.31
CA SER A 83 -10.02 -1.10 3.58
C SER A 83 -9.98 -0.04 4.69
N GLY A 84 -10.21 -0.43 5.95
CA GLY A 84 -9.97 0.43 7.10
C GLY A 84 -9.97 -0.33 8.42
N TRP A 85 -9.25 0.17 9.44
CA TRP A 85 -9.04 -0.50 10.75
C TRP A 85 -8.46 -1.92 10.66
N SER A 86 -7.79 -2.24 9.56
CA SER A 86 -6.95 -3.41 9.44
C SER A 86 -5.58 -3.14 10.09
N THR A 87 -4.84 -4.20 10.35
CA THR A 87 -3.44 -4.11 10.79
C THR A 87 -2.51 -4.68 9.72
N THR A 88 -1.25 -4.28 9.76
CA THR A 88 -0.24 -4.74 8.82
C THR A 88 1.03 -5.20 9.52
N VAL A 89 1.64 -6.23 8.95
CA VAL A 89 2.93 -6.77 9.38
C VAL A 89 3.67 -7.28 8.15
N ALA A 90 5.00 -7.21 8.14
CA ALA A 90 5.81 -7.69 7.04
C ALA A 90 6.72 -8.82 7.51
N LEU A 91 6.83 -9.86 6.70
CA LEU A 91 7.76 -10.96 6.87
C LEU A 91 8.47 -11.21 5.54
N ASN A 92 9.68 -11.75 5.55
CA ASN A 92 10.30 -12.25 4.34
C ASN A 92 9.80 -13.67 4.05
N ASP A 93 9.62 -13.99 2.77
CA ASP A 93 9.34 -15.34 2.32
C ASP A 93 10.62 -16.22 2.30
N ASP A 94 10.49 -17.46 1.86
CA ASP A 94 11.61 -18.42 1.79
C ASP A 94 12.75 -17.96 0.87
N ASN A 95 12.50 -17.00 -0.04
CA ASN A 95 13.49 -16.41 -0.93
C ASN A 95 14.06 -15.08 -0.42
N ASP A 96 13.78 -14.72 0.84
CA ASP A 96 14.11 -13.44 1.46
C ASP A 96 13.40 -12.23 0.79
N ASP A 97 12.35 -12.48 0.00
CA ASP A 97 11.54 -11.40 -0.58
C ASP A 97 10.46 -10.97 0.43
N PRO A 98 10.29 -9.66 0.70
CA PRO A 98 9.32 -9.20 1.68
C PRO A 98 7.88 -9.47 1.21
N THR A 99 7.04 -9.87 2.15
CA THR A 99 5.59 -10.06 2.00
C THR A 99 4.89 -9.29 3.10
N ILE A 100 3.97 -8.40 2.72
CA ILE A 100 3.17 -7.61 3.66
C ILE A 100 1.82 -8.29 3.85
N PHE A 101 1.45 -8.57 5.10
CA PHE A 101 0.15 -9.09 5.47
C PHE A 101 -0.75 -7.96 5.93
N LEU A 102 -1.95 -7.87 5.38
CA LEU A 102 -3.05 -7.01 5.79
C LEU A 102 -4.12 -7.88 6.46
N ILE A 103 -4.40 -7.62 7.74
CA ILE A 103 -5.19 -8.52 8.58
C ILE A 103 -6.41 -7.79 9.16
N GLY A 104 -7.59 -8.40 8.99
CA GLY A 104 -8.85 -7.94 9.57
C GLY A 104 -9.36 -6.62 8.99
N GLY A 105 -9.98 -5.80 9.84
CA GLY A 105 -10.57 -4.51 9.47
C GLY A 105 -11.90 -4.62 8.74
N PHE A 106 -12.36 -3.48 8.23
CA PHE A 106 -13.50 -3.39 7.32
C PHE A 106 -13.05 -3.57 5.89
N MET A 107 -13.92 -4.22 5.12
CA MET A 107 -13.74 -4.50 3.71
C MET A 107 -15.04 -4.11 3.00
N PHE A 108 -15.00 -3.07 2.20
CA PHE A 108 -16.14 -2.65 1.40
C PHE A 108 -15.85 -2.86 -0.07
N ASP A 109 -16.89 -3.18 -0.83
CA ASP A 109 -16.79 -3.23 -2.29
C ASP A 109 -16.26 -1.90 -2.83
N LYS A 110 -15.54 -1.93 -3.95
CA LYS A 110 -14.89 -0.74 -4.51
C LYS A 110 -15.88 0.34 -4.91
N TYR A 111 -17.07 -0.06 -5.36
CA TYR A 111 -18.05 0.82 -5.97
C TYR A 111 -19.32 0.97 -5.13
N SER A 112 -19.43 0.24 -4.01
CA SER A 112 -20.59 0.25 -3.12
C SER A 112 -20.21 0.02 -1.66
N ASP A 113 -21.06 0.47 -0.72
CA ASP A 113 -20.86 0.27 0.72
C ASP A 113 -21.26 -1.13 1.21
N LYS A 114 -21.30 -2.12 0.30
CA LYS A 114 -21.55 -3.52 0.65
C LYS A 114 -20.29 -4.14 1.22
N ASP A 115 -20.47 -5.07 2.17
CA ASP A 115 -19.36 -5.86 2.70
C ASP A 115 -18.73 -6.70 1.57
N ALA A 116 -17.41 -6.62 1.46
CA ALA A 116 -16.61 -7.34 0.47
C ALA A 116 -15.64 -8.34 1.12
N PHE A 117 -15.98 -8.80 2.33
CA PHE A 117 -15.20 -9.81 3.04
C PHE A 117 -14.98 -11.07 2.19
N THR A 118 -13.71 -11.47 2.06
CA THR A 118 -13.30 -12.69 1.35
C THR A 118 -12.32 -13.53 2.15
N SER A 119 -11.45 -12.91 2.94
CA SER A 119 -10.50 -13.56 3.83
C SER A 119 -10.16 -12.63 4.98
N LEU A 120 -9.74 -13.15 6.14
CA LEU A 120 -9.12 -12.33 7.18
C LEU A 120 -7.73 -11.82 6.83
N VAL A 121 -6.99 -12.52 5.97
CA VAL A 121 -5.57 -12.26 5.72
C VAL A 121 -5.33 -12.12 4.22
N HIS A 122 -4.90 -10.93 3.83
CA HIS A 122 -4.46 -10.63 2.48
C HIS A 122 -2.96 -10.40 2.47
N ARG A 123 -2.25 -10.99 1.52
CA ARG A 123 -0.80 -10.78 1.33
C ARG A 123 -0.57 -9.87 0.13
N PHE A 124 0.34 -8.93 0.29
CA PHE A 124 0.83 -8.03 -0.74
C PHE A 124 2.32 -8.28 -0.96
N ASN A 125 2.69 -8.58 -2.19
CA ASN A 125 4.09 -8.66 -2.60
C ASN A 125 4.53 -7.30 -3.18
N PRO A 126 5.34 -6.51 -2.47
CA PRO A 126 5.78 -5.18 -2.91
C PRO A 126 6.75 -5.21 -4.09
N LYS A 127 7.38 -6.34 -4.40
CA LYS A 127 8.28 -6.50 -5.56
C LYS A 127 7.50 -6.60 -6.87
N PHE A 128 6.38 -7.33 -6.84
CA PHE A 128 5.52 -7.52 -8.01
C PHE A 128 4.26 -6.64 -8.02
N GLY A 129 3.93 -6.01 -6.89
CA GLY A 129 2.72 -5.21 -6.75
C GLY A 129 1.44 -6.04 -6.76
N GLN A 130 1.50 -7.28 -6.30
CA GLN A 130 0.42 -8.28 -6.41
C GLN A 130 -0.20 -8.61 -5.06
N TRP A 131 -1.50 -8.90 -5.07
CA TRP A 131 -2.28 -9.28 -3.92
C TRP A 131 -2.80 -10.70 -4.04
N ASP A 132 -2.77 -11.44 -2.92
CA ASP A 132 -3.49 -12.71 -2.79
C ASP A 132 -4.27 -12.75 -1.47
N ALA A 133 -5.41 -13.45 -1.47
CA ALA A 133 -6.15 -13.77 -0.26
C ALA A 133 -5.72 -15.15 0.27
N LEU A 134 -5.49 -15.27 1.57
CA LEU A 134 -5.18 -16.55 2.21
C LEU A 134 -6.45 -17.22 2.72
N ILE A 135 -6.60 -18.52 2.46
CA ILE A 135 -7.66 -19.32 3.08
C ILE A 135 -7.05 -20.00 4.29
N ILE A 136 -7.48 -19.59 5.49
CA ILE A 136 -7.01 -20.18 6.74
C ILE A 136 -7.65 -21.57 6.90
N SER A 137 -6.83 -22.58 7.20
CA SER A 137 -7.32 -23.92 7.52
C SER A 137 -7.78 -23.99 8.98
N GLY A 138 -8.86 -24.72 9.24
CA GLY A 138 -9.42 -24.88 10.59
C GLY A 138 -10.51 -23.83 10.91
N LYS A 139 -10.73 -23.58 12.20
CA LYS A 139 -11.74 -22.62 12.65
C LYS A 139 -11.18 -21.20 12.55
N GLU A 140 -11.56 -20.48 11.51
CA GLU A 140 -11.22 -19.07 11.35
C GLU A 140 -11.85 -18.24 12.49
N PRO A 141 -11.09 -17.31 13.11
CA PRO A 141 -11.66 -16.36 14.06
C PRO A 141 -12.69 -15.43 13.40
N ASP A 142 -13.52 -14.77 14.21
CA ASP A 142 -14.34 -13.68 13.69
C ASP A 142 -13.46 -12.51 13.25
N ARG A 143 -13.93 -11.75 12.26
CA ARG A 143 -13.27 -10.52 11.78
C ARG A 143 -13.16 -9.48 12.89
N ARG A 144 -11.94 -8.95 13.08
CA ARG A 144 -11.60 -7.99 14.14
C ARG A 144 -11.12 -6.67 13.57
N ARG A 145 -11.24 -5.62 14.39
CA ARG A 145 -10.71 -4.28 14.17
C ARG A 145 -9.93 -3.85 15.41
N ASP A 146 -9.21 -2.74 15.30
CA ASP A 146 -8.42 -2.16 16.41
C ASP A 146 -7.39 -3.17 16.97
N ILE A 147 -6.88 -4.02 16.08
CA ILE A 147 -5.85 -5.02 16.38
C ILE A 147 -4.47 -4.49 16.00
N GLN A 148 -3.45 -5.03 16.65
CA GLN A 148 -2.05 -4.78 16.33
C GLN A 148 -1.38 -6.12 16.03
N ALA A 149 -0.88 -6.27 14.81
CA ALA A 149 0.00 -7.38 14.47
C ALA A 149 1.45 -7.01 14.84
N VAL A 150 2.18 -8.00 15.32
CA VAL A 150 3.63 -7.94 15.58
C VAL A 150 4.23 -9.21 15.03
N ALA A 151 5.50 -9.18 14.63
CA ALA A 151 6.23 -10.38 14.25
C ALA A 151 7.48 -10.55 15.10
N ASP A 152 7.88 -11.79 15.33
CA ASP A 152 9.18 -12.13 15.91
C ASP A 152 10.27 -12.26 14.84
N ASP A 153 11.52 -12.30 15.28
CA ASP A 153 12.70 -12.46 14.40
C ASP A 153 12.75 -13.83 13.71
N SER A 154 11.87 -14.76 14.08
CA SER A 154 11.74 -16.09 13.45
C SER A 154 10.70 -16.12 12.33
N GLY A 155 10.09 -14.98 12.01
CA GLY A 155 9.11 -14.87 10.94
C GLY A 155 7.70 -15.30 11.34
N LYS A 156 7.35 -15.24 12.63
CA LYS A 156 6.00 -15.58 13.12
C LYS A 156 5.25 -14.33 13.56
N ILE A 157 3.97 -14.25 13.20
CA ILE A 157 3.02 -13.17 13.54
C ILE A 157 2.14 -13.61 14.72
#